data_AF-A0A520ZMN7-F1
#
_entry.id   AF-A0A520ZMN7-F1
#
_cell.length_a   1.000
_cell.length_b   1.000
_cell.length_c   1.000
_cell.angle_alpha   90.00
_cell.angle_beta   90.00
_cell.angle_gamma   90.00
#
_symmetry.space_group_name_H-M   'P 1'
#
loop_
_entity.id
_entity.type
_entity.pdbx_description
1 polymer ?
#
loop_
_entity_poly.entity_id
_entity_poly.type
_entity_poly.pdbx_seq_one_letter_code
_entity_poly.pdbx_strand_id
1 'polypeptide(L)'
;RHAGDDLLKGVDPSGVGDDVALALLDVARRDTAPRTKALQFLLVEAFRSSGLAVNSRPEREGAYSVLKSAEIPSVLIELGFLSSERDRARLRQKAWQGEAAQAVSEALMRWQDEDRLRGRALGQ
;
A
#
# COMPACT_ATOMS: atom_id res chain seq x y z
N ARG A 1 -23.90 -5.18 -3.59
CA ARG A 1 -23.64 -3.74 -3.33
C ARG A 1 -23.40 -3.62 -1.82
N HIS A 2 -22.14 -3.62 -1.36
CA HIS A 2 -21.78 -3.60 0.08
C HIS A 2 -20.48 -2.82 0.34
N ALA A 3 -20.13 -1.84 -0.51
CA ALA A 3 -18.81 -1.19 -0.46
C ALA A 3 -18.74 0.08 0.40
N GLY A 4 -19.87 0.58 0.91
CA GLY A 4 -19.93 1.82 1.69
C GLY A 4 -19.74 1.63 3.19
N ASP A 5 -20.06 0.45 3.73
CA ASP A 5 -20.26 0.26 5.17
C ASP A 5 -18.97 0.01 5.94
N ASP A 6 -17.89 -0.40 5.26
CA ASP A 6 -16.62 -0.81 5.89
C ASP A 6 -15.51 0.27 5.75
N LEU A 7 -15.88 1.46 5.25
CA LEU A 7 -14.91 2.45 4.77
C LEU A 7 -14.58 3.55 5.78
N LEU A 8 -15.40 3.74 6.83
CA LEU A 8 -15.24 4.79 7.83
C LEU A 8 -15.33 4.20 9.23
N LYS A 9 -14.21 4.08 9.94
CA LYS A 9 -14.22 3.75 11.37
C LYS A 9 -14.54 5.02 12.16
N GLY A 10 -15.82 5.37 12.28
CA GLY A 10 -16.26 6.42 13.23
C GLY A 10 -17.41 7.32 12.79
N VAL A 11 -17.88 7.22 11.55
CA VAL A 11 -19.07 7.95 11.07
C VAL A 11 -20.13 6.92 10.74
N ASP A 12 -21.29 7.01 11.39
CA ASP A 12 -22.48 6.28 10.97
C ASP A 12 -23.03 6.95 9.70
N PRO A 13 -22.91 6.32 8.51
CA PRO A 13 -23.37 6.92 7.26
C PRO A 13 -24.90 7.01 7.20
N SER A 14 -25.64 6.38 8.12
CA SER A 14 -27.11 6.40 8.10
C SER A 14 -27.72 7.77 8.44
N GLY A 15 -26.92 8.72 8.96
CA GLY A 15 -27.36 10.08 9.30
C GLY A 15 -26.76 11.21 8.45
N VAL A 16 -25.81 10.90 7.57
CA VAL A 16 -25.09 11.87 6.72
C VAL A 16 -25.55 11.65 5.29
N GLY A 17 -26.08 12.67 4.61
CA GLY A 17 -26.50 12.53 3.22
C GLY A 17 -25.36 11.98 2.34
N ASP A 18 -25.68 11.05 1.44
CA ASP A 18 -24.73 10.31 0.58
C ASP A 18 -23.67 11.22 -0.06
N ASP A 19 -24.06 12.44 -0.47
CA ASP A 19 -23.16 13.43 -1.08
C ASP A 19 -22.05 13.92 -0.13
N VAL A 20 -22.35 14.11 1.15
CA VAL A 20 -21.37 14.55 2.16
C VAL A 20 -20.42 13.41 2.49
N ALA A 21 -20.92 12.19 2.60
CA ALA A 21 -20.08 11.01 2.81
C ALA A 21 -19.10 10.79 1.63
N LEU A 22 -19.58 10.97 0.40
CA LEU A 22 -18.74 10.91 -0.81
C LEU A 22 -17.69 12.02 -0.84
N ALA A 23 -18.05 13.24 -0.45
CA ALA A 23 -17.10 14.35 -0.38
C ALA A 23 -15.99 14.10 0.66
N LEU A 24 -16.34 13.59 1.86
CA LEU A 24 -15.37 13.24 2.90
C LEU A 24 -14.43 12.11 2.43
N LEU A 25 -14.98 11.13 1.73
CA LEU A 25 -14.23 10.04 1.12
C LEU A 25 -13.22 10.57 0.08
N ASP A 26 -13.61 11.53 -0.75
CA ASP A 26 -12.71 12.14 -1.73
C ASP A 26 -11.59 12.95 -1.07
N VAL A 27 -11.88 13.63 0.04
CA VAL A 27 -10.85 14.31 0.84
C VAL A 27 -9.85 13.30 1.42
N ALA A 28 -10.34 12.24 2.08
CA ALA A 28 -9.48 11.20 2.64
C ALA A 28 -8.58 10.56 1.56
N ARG A 29 -9.12 10.30 0.37
CA ARG A 29 -8.34 9.77 -0.76
C ARG A 29 -7.26 10.72 -1.25
N ARG A 30 -7.51 12.04 -1.30
CA ARG A 30 -6.51 13.04 -1.71
C ARG A 30 -5.33 13.06 -0.74
N ASP A 31 -5.58 12.86 0.54
CA ASP A 31 -4.54 12.81 1.56
C ASP A 31 -3.77 11.48 1.55
N THR A 32 -4.48 10.37 1.34
CA THR A 32 -3.90 9.01 1.36
C THR A 32 -3.13 8.67 0.09
N ALA A 33 -3.57 9.10 -1.09
CA ALA A 33 -2.93 8.79 -2.38
C ALA A 33 -1.43 9.09 -2.43
N PRO A 34 -0.93 10.28 -2.04
CA PRO A 34 0.50 10.55 -2.08
C PRO A 34 1.29 9.75 -1.03
N ARG A 35 0.66 9.35 0.09
CA ARG A 35 1.26 8.48 1.11
C ARG A 35 1.42 7.05 0.58
N THR A 36 0.40 6.54 -0.12
CA THR A 36 0.46 5.24 -0.83
C THR A 36 1.55 5.23 -1.89
N LYS A 37 1.67 6.31 -2.67
CA LYS A 37 2.71 6.43 -3.70
C LYS A 37 4.12 6.43 -3.11
N ALA A 38 4.33 7.11 -1.99
CA ALA A 38 5.60 7.07 -1.26
C ALA A 38 5.92 5.66 -0.76
N LEU A 39 4.94 4.95 -0.19
CA LEU A 39 5.10 3.57 0.26
C LEU A 39 5.50 2.64 -0.89
N GLN A 40 4.80 2.73 -2.02
CA GLN A 40 5.09 1.97 -3.23
C GLN A 40 6.52 2.21 -3.72
N PHE A 41 6.94 3.48 -3.80
CA PHE A 41 8.28 3.85 -4.23
C PHE A 41 9.37 3.23 -3.33
N LEU A 42 9.22 3.37 -2.01
CA LEU A 42 10.19 2.84 -1.03
C LEU A 42 10.27 1.32 -1.04
N LEU A 43 9.15 0.63 -1.26
CA LEU A 43 9.14 -0.82 -1.44
C LEU A 43 9.92 -1.24 -2.68
N VAL A 44 9.72 -0.58 -3.81
CA VAL A 44 10.46 -0.87 -5.05
C VAL A 44 11.96 -0.59 -4.87
N GLU A 45 12.32 0.49 -4.19
CA GLU A 45 13.71 0.82 -3.87
C GLU A 45 14.36 -0.26 -2.99
N ALA A 46 13.70 -0.66 -1.90
CA ALA A 46 14.23 -1.68 -0.98
C ALA A 46 14.46 -3.03 -1.66
N PHE A 47 13.54 -3.45 -2.54
CA PHE A 47 13.69 -4.69 -3.31
C PHE A 47 14.90 -4.62 -4.26
N ARG A 48 15.06 -3.50 -4.98
CA ARG A 48 16.20 -3.31 -5.88
C ARG A 48 17.53 -3.30 -5.13
N SER A 49 17.59 -2.61 -3.99
CA SER A 49 18.80 -2.51 -3.16
C SER A 49 19.17 -3.84 -2.51
N SER A 50 18.19 -4.72 -2.25
CA SER A 50 18.41 -6.07 -1.73
C SER A 50 18.82 -7.08 -2.81
N GLY A 51 19.00 -6.65 -4.07
CA GLY A 51 19.33 -7.53 -5.18
C GLY A 51 18.18 -8.45 -5.63
N LEU A 52 16.96 -8.23 -5.12
CA LEU A 52 15.79 -9.00 -5.51
C LEU A 52 15.33 -8.57 -6.91
N ALA A 53 14.94 -9.55 -7.72
CA ALA A 53 14.44 -9.26 -9.06
C ALA A 53 13.09 -8.53 -8.99
N VAL A 54 13.01 -7.40 -9.68
CA VAL A 54 11.80 -6.57 -9.77
C VAL A 54 11.31 -6.55 -11.21
N ASN A 55 9.99 -6.55 -11.42
CA ASN A 55 9.40 -6.44 -12.75
C ASN A 55 9.85 -5.13 -13.44
N SER A 56 9.95 -5.13 -14.77
CA SER A 56 10.29 -3.91 -15.54
C SER A 56 9.25 -2.79 -15.36
N ARG A 57 8.00 -3.13 -15.06
CA ARG A 57 6.93 -2.22 -14.63
C ARG A 57 6.45 -2.62 -13.22
N PRO A 58 7.18 -2.20 -12.17
CA PRO A 58 6.86 -2.59 -10.80
C PRO A 58 5.71 -1.78 -10.21
N GLU A 59 5.43 -0.60 -10.77
CA GLU A 59 4.30 0.21 -10.39
C GLU A 59 3.10 -0.12 -11.26
N ARG A 60 2.00 -0.54 -10.61
CA ARG A 60 0.75 -0.89 -11.26
C ARG A 60 -0.41 -0.46 -10.39
N GLU A 61 -1.51 -0.11 -11.03
CA GLU A 61 -2.78 0.18 -10.39
C GLU A 61 -3.80 -0.91 -10.78
N GLY A 62 -4.73 -1.20 -9.87
CA GLY A 62 -5.77 -2.20 -10.11
C GLY A 62 -6.91 -2.07 -9.11
N ALA A 63 -8.12 -2.43 -9.53
CA ALA A 63 -9.34 -2.30 -8.74
C ALA A 63 -9.52 -3.43 -7.69
N TYR A 64 -8.49 -3.70 -6.89
CA TYR A 64 -8.52 -4.74 -5.86
C TYR A 64 -9.28 -4.24 -4.63
N SER A 65 -10.26 -5.02 -4.14
CA SER A 65 -11.05 -4.64 -2.96
C SER A 65 -10.20 -4.43 -1.70
N VAL A 66 -9.08 -5.16 -1.57
CA VAL A 66 -8.13 -5.02 -0.45
C VAL A 66 -7.37 -3.69 -0.45
N LEU A 67 -7.41 -2.92 -1.55
CA LEU A 67 -6.72 -1.63 -1.69
C LEU A 67 -7.68 -0.43 -1.62
N LYS A 68 -8.95 -0.64 -1.29
CA LYS A 68 -10.00 0.40 -1.38
C LYS A 68 -10.07 1.35 -0.18
N SER A 69 -9.32 1.10 0.90
CA SER A 69 -9.34 1.98 2.07
C SER A 69 -8.99 3.41 1.68
N ALA A 70 -9.82 4.36 2.11
CA ALA A 70 -9.63 5.76 1.80
C ALA A 70 -8.67 6.47 2.76
N GLU A 71 -8.54 5.97 3.98
CA GLU A 71 -7.81 6.58 5.07
C GLU A 71 -6.46 5.90 5.33
N ILE A 72 -6.29 4.66 4.84
CA ILE A 72 -5.11 3.83 5.10
C ILE A 72 -4.33 3.62 3.80
N PRO A 73 -3.06 4.05 3.73
CA PRO A 73 -2.17 3.75 2.62
C PRO A 73 -2.06 2.24 2.41
N SER A 74 -2.43 1.75 1.23
CA SER A 74 -2.59 0.32 0.94
C SER A 74 -1.89 -0.06 -0.35
N VAL A 75 -1.10 -1.13 -0.33
CA VAL A 75 -0.37 -1.66 -1.49
C VAL A 75 -0.48 -3.19 -1.54
N LEU A 76 -0.45 -3.75 -2.75
CA LEU A 76 -0.36 -5.18 -2.98
C LEU A 76 1.03 -5.49 -3.54
N ILE A 77 1.74 -6.42 -2.89
CA ILE A 77 3.08 -6.85 -3.31
C ILE A 77 2.97 -8.19 -4.00
N GLU A 78 3.38 -8.24 -5.26
CA GLU A 78 3.52 -9.47 -6.02
C GLU A 78 4.97 -9.94 -5.97
N LEU A 79 5.22 -10.98 -5.17
CA LEU A 79 6.57 -11.54 -4.95
C LEU A 79 7.06 -12.45 -6.09
N GLY A 80 6.15 -12.93 -6.95
CA GLY A 80 6.43 -13.79 -8.08
C GLY A 80 5.22 -14.62 -8.52
N PHE A 81 5.35 -15.33 -9.64
CA PHE A 81 4.26 -16.14 -10.19
C PHE A 81 4.46 -17.63 -9.89
N LEU A 82 3.48 -18.30 -9.28
CA LEU A 82 3.54 -19.74 -9.03
C LEU A 82 3.55 -20.59 -10.32
N SER A 83 3.10 -20.03 -11.44
CA SER A 83 3.20 -20.63 -12.77
C SER A 83 4.61 -20.58 -13.38
N SER A 84 5.49 -19.71 -12.86
CA SER A 84 6.89 -19.62 -13.25
C SER A 84 7.71 -20.58 -12.40
N GLU A 85 8.36 -21.57 -13.02
CA GLU A 85 9.21 -22.53 -12.30
C GLU A 85 10.30 -21.81 -11.47
N ARG A 86 10.92 -20.79 -12.07
CA ARG A 86 11.95 -19.98 -11.44
C ARG A 86 11.44 -19.26 -10.20
N ASP A 87 10.29 -18.61 -10.30
CA ASP A 87 9.75 -17.82 -9.19
C ASP A 87 9.21 -18.74 -8.10
N ARG A 88 8.54 -19.84 -8.49
CA ARG A 88 8.09 -20.89 -7.57
C ARG A 88 9.25 -21.49 -6.77
N ALA A 89 10.40 -21.74 -7.40
CA ALA A 89 11.58 -22.24 -6.71
C ALA A 89 12.10 -21.24 -5.66
N ARG A 90 12.16 -19.95 -5.99
CA ARG A 90 12.55 -18.87 -5.05
C ARG A 90 11.56 -18.73 -3.89
N LEU A 91 10.27 -18.70 -4.19
CA LEU A 91 9.19 -18.57 -3.20
C LEU A 91 9.19 -19.70 -2.16
N ARG A 92 9.82 -20.84 -2.43
CA ARG A 92 9.96 -21.96 -1.49
C ARG A 92 11.24 -21.91 -0.64
N GLN A 93 12.22 -21.07 -1.01
CA GLN A 93 13.50 -20.98 -0.31
C GLN A 93 13.37 -20.04 0.90
N LYS A 94 13.72 -20.55 2.09
CA LYS A 94 13.63 -19.77 3.34
C LYS A 94 14.55 -18.54 3.35
N ALA A 95 15.75 -18.66 2.77
CA ALA A 95 16.67 -17.53 2.66
C ALA A 95 16.07 -16.40 1.83
N TRP A 96 15.54 -16.73 0.65
CA TRP A 96 14.86 -15.77 -0.23
C TRP A 96 13.62 -15.13 0.42
N GLN A 97 12.81 -15.92 1.14
CA GLN A 97 11.68 -15.39 1.92
C GLN A 97 12.15 -14.38 2.98
N GLY A 98 13.27 -14.67 3.64
CA GLY A 98 13.88 -13.79 4.63
C GLY A 98 14.36 -12.48 4.03
N GLU A 99 15.06 -12.53 2.90
CA GLU A 99 15.51 -11.34 2.16
C GLU A 99 14.32 -10.46 1.73
N ALA A 100 13.27 -11.06 1.18
CA ALA A 100 12.06 -10.32 0.78
C ALA A 100 11.35 -9.68 1.98
N ALA A 101 11.21 -10.41 3.09
CA ALA A 101 10.59 -9.90 4.31
C ALA A 101 11.41 -8.75 4.92
N GLN A 102 12.74 -8.87 4.92
CA GLN A 102 13.65 -7.83 5.38
C GLN A 102 13.51 -6.55 4.55
N ALA A 103 13.50 -6.68 3.22
CA ALA A 103 13.31 -5.54 2.31
C ALA A 103 11.96 -4.82 2.56
N VAL A 104 10.87 -5.58 2.78
CA VAL A 104 9.57 -5.01 3.13
C VAL A 104 9.64 -4.27 4.48
N SER A 105 10.26 -4.88 5.49
CA SER A 105 10.40 -4.29 6.82
C SER A 105 11.17 -2.96 6.77
N GLU A 106 12.29 -2.92 6.06
CA GLU A 106 13.11 -1.72 5.88
C GLU A 106 12.34 -0.60 5.18
N ALA A 107 11.63 -0.93 4.10
CA ALA A 107 10.79 0.03 3.39
C ALA A 107 9.68 0.60 4.30
N LEU A 108 9.03 -0.24 5.11
CA LEU A 108 7.97 0.18 6.02
C LEU A 108 8.49 1.10 7.13
N MET A 109 9.66 0.78 7.71
CA MET A 109 10.30 1.64 8.72
C MET A 109 10.62 3.01 8.15
N ARG A 110 11.29 3.06 6.99
CA ARG A 110 11.61 4.33 6.32
C ARG A 110 10.36 5.12 5.94
N TRP A 111 9.35 4.45 5.38
CA TRP A 111 8.10 5.08 5.02
C TRP A 111 7.39 5.68 6.24
N GLN A 112 7.35 4.96 7.36
CA GLN A 112 6.73 5.46 8.59
C GLN A 112 7.41 6.73 9.10
N ASP A 113 8.74 6.79 9.03
CA ASP A 113 9.49 7.99 9.44
C ASP A 113 9.20 9.18 8.52
N GLU A 114 9.22 8.97 7.20
CA GLU A 114 8.88 10.00 6.22
C GLU A 114 7.43 10.49 6.35
N ASP A 115 6.48 9.58 6.57
CA ASP A 115 5.07 9.88 6.73
C ASP A 115 4.79 10.66 8.03
N ARG A 116 5.48 10.32 9.12
CA ARG A 116 5.39 11.05 10.39
C ARG A 116 5.90 12.49 10.25
N LEU A 117 6.98 12.70 9.49
CA LEU A 117 7.52 14.04 9.21
C LEU A 117 6.55 14.86 8.36
N ARG A 118 5.93 14.25 7.34
CA ARG A 118 4.89 14.89 6.52
C ARG A 118 3.70 15.34 7.37
N GLY A 119 3.20 14.49 8.26
CA GLY A 119 2.09 14.83 9.15
C GLY A 119 2.39 16.03 10.05
N ARG A 120 3.63 16.16 10.53
CA ARG A 120 4.06 17.33 11.33
C ARG A 120 4.15 18.61 10.51
N ALA A 121 4.57 18.52 9.26
CA ALA A 121 4.69 19.69 8.38
C ALA A 121 3.32 20.24 7.93
N LEU A 122 2.29 19.40 7.86
CA LEU A 122 0.92 19.81 7.53
C LEU A 122 0.12 20.31 8.75
N GLY A 123 0.60 20.03 9.97
CA GLY A 123 -0.01 20.50 11.22
C GLY A 123 0.58 21.81 11.77
N GLN A 124 1.38 22.52 10.99
CA GLN A 124 1.98 23.84 11.29
C GLN A 124 1.45 24.88 10.30
#